data_AF-A0AAV5G0I2-F1
#
_entry.id   AF-A0AAV5G0I2-F1
#
_cell.length_a   1.000
_cell.length_b   1.000
_cell.length_c   1.000
_cell.angle_alpha   90.00
_cell.angle_beta   90.00
_cell.angle_gamma   90.00
#
_symmetry.space_group_name_H-M   'P 1'
#
loop_
_entity.id
_entity.type
_entity.pdbx_description
1 polymer ?
#
loop_
_entity_poly.entity_id
_entity_poly.type
_entity_poly.pdbx_seq_one_letter_code
_entity_poly.pdbx_strand_id
1 'polypeptide(L)'
;MDLDLSRQLQPSDLACAPQHLQLQQAGSTYRGSHQTSPHAALPLLLAPAARRCSANPADLQQTSNGTAGNQRDSASRACLNSVLGPISHLSWNCRGSGGNLNSLTASHLAHLIASTKAQVIFVSETHSTRITKAHLNSRFPVIDSHVVPAVGKLGGLRLMWNDEVNLSIIHSCHHLILANDVLKPNNLSYNLVCIYGDPHHLQTTTIWQEVSHFVLAFPNTPTFCMGDLNNIVNANTKFGPNPVNTARIHNFCCLVKECGFFDLGYSGPAYTWTNKHFCANPTFQRLDRCLANVECCTVFPTTTVYHLPMFYNDHAPVLAVLQSKVNKTRKPFWFENWWLLEKDFQPTAIQSWNKTASKAFNACIHLAKDLKIWSRKKKPINEQLATLEDQLLTQQNLSPDQQNHSLQATLTQNHHDLLTKDAEYHRQRVKKLWATKGDRNTIFSSMQSSKELVTIKIAFLIDEHGNSVASPQEIANIFTAYFTHLFTTQLSDANNHYIHNHQVTITDEFTMSVSDEQELFDLLKQMKRDVSPGRDGLNVAFYRAACPYPQKQ
;
A
#
# COMPACT_ATOMS: atom_id res chain seq x y z
N MET A 1 8.54 -21.43 -52.56
CA MET A 1 8.56 -22.89 -52.77
C MET A 1 8.92 -23.54 -51.44
N ASP A 2 8.13 -23.31 -50.41
CA ASP A 2 6.75 -23.82 -50.21
C ASP A 2 6.78 -25.29 -49.79
N LEU A 3 6.40 -25.55 -48.54
CA LEU A 3 5.09 -26.13 -48.30
C LEU A 3 4.67 -25.91 -46.84
N ASP A 4 3.58 -25.15 -46.77
CA ASP A 4 2.62 -24.94 -45.71
C ASP A 4 1.98 -26.25 -45.23
N LEU A 5 1.69 -26.36 -43.92
CA LEU A 5 0.66 -27.25 -43.39
C LEU A 5 0.14 -26.68 -42.06
N SER A 6 -0.78 -25.74 -42.22
CA SER A 6 -1.87 -25.40 -41.30
C SER A 6 -2.47 -26.61 -40.55
N ARG A 7 -2.65 -26.48 -39.23
CA ARG A 7 -3.81 -27.08 -38.54
C ARG A 7 -4.30 -26.18 -37.39
N GLN A 8 -5.52 -25.72 -37.60
CA GLN A 8 -6.38 -25.02 -36.66
C GLN A 8 -6.71 -25.92 -35.46
N LEU A 9 -6.72 -25.36 -34.24
CA LEU A 9 -7.47 -25.91 -33.12
C LEU A 9 -8.30 -24.79 -32.49
N GLN A 10 -9.61 -25.06 -32.44
CA GLN A 10 -10.66 -24.21 -31.91
C GLN A 10 -10.66 -24.18 -30.37
N PRO A 11 -11.15 -23.09 -29.73
CA PRO A 11 -11.36 -23.05 -28.29
C PRO A 11 -12.78 -23.55 -27.94
N SER A 12 -12.89 -24.80 -27.51
CA SER A 12 -14.06 -25.29 -26.77
C SER A 12 -13.60 -25.85 -25.43
N ASP A 13 -14.42 -25.61 -24.41
CA ASP A 13 -14.40 -26.24 -23.08
C ASP A 13 -13.49 -25.62 -22.01
N LEU A 14 -13.89 -24.46 -21.47
CA LEU A 14 -13.54 -24.02 -20.11
C LEU A 14 -14.74 -23.30 -19.46
N ALA A 15 -15.72 -24.08 -19.02
CA ALA A 15 -16.80 -23.62 -18.13
C ALA A 15 -17.12 -24.72 -17.13
N CYS A 16 -16.52 -24.65 -15.93
CA CYS A 16 -17.12 -25.00 -14.63
C CYS A 16 -16.06 -24.96 -13.53
N ALA A 17 -16.18 -24.01 -12.60
CA ALA A 17 -15.55 -24.06 -11.28
C ALA A 17 -16.54 -23.45 -10.26
N PRO A 18 -16.74 -24.07 -9.08
CA PRO A 18 -17.66 -23.56 -8.06
C PRO A 18 -17.11 -22.31 -7.38
N GLN A 19 -17.99 -21.32 -7.18
CA GLN A 19 -17.71 -20.03 -6.55
C GLN A 19 -17.72 -20.16 -5.03
N HIS A 20 -16.57 -20.14 -4.35
CA HIS A 20 -16.49 -19.73 -2.95
C HIS A 20 -15.11 -19.07 -2.66
N LEU A 21 -15.16 -17.91 -2.00
CA LEU A 21 -14.13 -16.88 -1.75
C LEU A 21 -13.70 -15.99 -2.93
N GLN A 22 -14.19 -14.74 -2.94
CA GLN A 22 -13.63 -13.65 -3.72
C GLN A 22 -12.53 -12.91 -2.93
N LEU A 23 -11.28 -13.15 -3.30
CA LEU A 23 -10.13 -12.33 -2.90
C LEU A 23 -10.14 -11.02 -3.68
N GLN A 24 -10.49 -9.89 -3.03
CA GLN A 24 -10.13 -8.57 -3.57
C GLN A 24 -8.73 -8.19 -3.08
N GLN A 25 -7.71 -8.69 -3.78
CA GLN A 25 -6.37 -8.10 -3.72
C GLN A 25 -6.41 -6.73 -4.42
N ALA A 26 -5.57 -5.79 -3.97
CA ALA A 26 -5.26 -4.62 -4.77
C ALA A 26 -4.66 -5.07 -6.11
N GLY A 27 -5.49 -5.06 -7.16
CA GLY A 27 -5.10 -5.32 -8.54
C GLY A 27 -4.82 -6.77 -8.91
N SER A 28 -5.86 -7.59 -9.05
CA SER A 28 -5.95 -8.65 -10.08
C SER A 28 -7.39 -9.18 -10.15
N THR A 29 -8.04 -9.07 -11.32
CA THR A 29 -9.41 -9.57 -11.55
C THR A 29 -9.41 -10.89 -12.30
N TYR A 30 -10.18 -11.85 -11.82
CA TYR A 30 -10.61 -13.04 -12.56
C TYR A 30 -11.90 -12.74 -13.36
N ARG A 31 -12.05 -13.36 -14.53
CA ARG A 31 -13.13 -13.18 -15.52
C ARG A 31 -14.36 -14.05 -15.20
N GLY A 32 -15.57 -13.53 -15.43
CA GLY A 32 -16.81 -14.31 -15.52
C GLY A 32 -18.06 -13.45 -15.87
N SER A 33 -18.64 -13.66 -17.05
CA SER A 33 -19.96 -13.23 -17.55
C SER A 33 -21.05 -14.25 -17.14
N HIS A 34 -22.37 -14.04 -17.01
CA HIS A 34 -23.35 -12.97 -17.25
C HIS A 34 -24.68 -13.34 -16.52
N GLN A 35 -25.56 -12.33 -16.27
CA GLN A 35 -27.04 -12.35 -16.11
C GLN A 35 -27.66 -13.21 -14.98
N THR A 36 -28.38 -12.65 -13.99
CA THR A 36 -29.82 -12.31 -14.04
C THR A 36 -30.21 -11.14 -13.08
N SER A 37 -31.46 -10.66 -13.18
CA SER A 37 -32.12 -9.49 -12.54
C SER A 37 -33.48 -9.94 -11.97
N PRO A 38 -34.29 -9.15 -11.20
CA PRO A 38 -34.02 -8.14 -10.16
C PRO A 38 -34.77 -8.46 -8.83
N HIS A 39 -34.70 -7.51 -7.88
CA HIS A 39 -35.47 -7.35 -6.63
C HIS A 39 -34.88 -7.93 -5.32
N ALA A 40 -34.20 -7.06 -4.58
CA ALA A 40 -34.56 -6.76 -3.19
C ALA A 40 -33.87 -5.46 -2.78
N ALA A 41 -34.66 -4.43 -2.48
CA ALA A 41 -34.18 -3.22 -1.83
C ALA A 41 -33.93 -3.53 -0.34
N LEU A 42 -32.74 -3.20 0.17
CA LEU A 42 -32.45 -3.16 1.60
C LEU A 42 -31.62 -1.90 1.91
N PRO A 43 -31.91 -1.19 3.03
CA PRO A 43 -31.37 0.13 3.32
C PRO A 43 -29.98 0.05 3.98
N LEU A 44 -29.09 0.97 3.60
CA LEU A 44 -27.76 1.16 4.18
C LEU A 44 -27.85 2.02 5.45
N LEU A 45 -27.48 1.42 6.59
CA LEU A 45 -27.17 2.11 7.84
C LEU A 45 -25.66 2.02 8.06
N LEU A 46 -24.92 3.07 7.69
CA LEU A 46 -23.55 3.28 8.15
C LEU A 46 -23.60 4.15 9.40
N ALA A 47 -23.53 3.52 10.58
CA ALA A 47 -23.22 4.20 11.83
C ALA A 47 -21.80 3.79 12.25
N PRO A 48 -20.86 4.74 12.47
CA PRO A 48 -19.61 4.42 13.13
C PRO A 48 -19.89 4.15 14.61
N ALA A 49 -19.58 2.95 15.08
CA ALA A 49 -19.66 2.57 16.48
C ALA A 49 -18.65 3.38 17.32
N ALA A 50 -19.08 4.53 17.83
CA ALA A 50 -18.39 5.25 18.90
C ALA A 50 -18.92 4.72 20.24
N ARG A 51 -18.16 3.84 20.90
CA ARG A 51 -18.40 3.51 22.31
C ARG A 51 -18.13 4.77 23.14
N ARG A 52 -19.17 5.32 23.78
CA ARG A 52 -19.03 6.33 24.84
C ARG A 52 -18.42 5.64 26.07
N CYS A 53 -17.19 5.98 26.42
CA CYS A 53 -16.70 5.83 27.79
C CYS A 53 -17.07 7.10 28.56
N SER A 54 -18.09 7.02 29.41
CA SER A 54 -18.38 8.03 30.41
C SER A 54 -17.36 7.91 31.55
N ALA A 55 -16.48 8.89 31.71
CA ALA A 55 -15.70 9.07 32.94
C ALA A 55 -16.30 10.26 33.70
N ASN A 56 -16.79 9.98 34.91
CA ASN A 56 -17.25 10.98 35.88
C ASN A 56 -16.06 11.87 36.33
N PRO A 57 -16.23 13.20 36.43
CA PRO A 57 -15.22 14.08 37.00
C PRO A 57 -15.51 14.29 38.50
N ALA A 58 -14.97 13.43 39.35
CA ALA A 58 -14.88 13.66 40.78
C ALA A 58 -13.70 12.85 41.32
N ASP A 59 -12.53 13.50 41.41
CA ASP A 59 -11.50 13.31 42.45
C ASP A 59 -10.18 13.92 41.95
N LEU A 60 -10.03 15.22 42.18
CA LEU A 60 -8.75 15.92 42.14
C LEU A 60 -8.62 16.73 43.43
N GLN A 61 -8.11 16.09 44.49
CA GLN A 61 -7.46 16.81 45.59
C GLN A 61 -6.14 16.11 45.98
N GLN A 62 -5.07 16.87 45.75
CA GLN A 62 -3.83 16.97 46.53
C GLN A 62 -3.10 15.69 46.99
N THR A 63 -1.86 15.54 46.54
CA THR A 63 -0.68 15.76 47.40
C THR A 63 0.59 15.90 46.56
N SER A 64 1.43 16.83 47.00
CA SER A 64 2.69 17.26 46.40
C SER A 64 3.89 16.49 46.94
N ASN A 65 4.94 16.40 46.11
CA ASN A 65 6.40 16.36 46.39
C ASN A 65 7.13 15.10 45.91
N GLY A 66 8.18 15.32 45.10
CA GLY A 66 9.23 14.33 44.83
C GLY A 66 9.73 14.28 43.38
N THR A 67 10.78 15.06 43.09
CA THR A 67 11.89 14.79 42.15
C THR A 67 11.75 13.64 41.13
N ALA A 68 11.60 13.97 39.84
CA ALA A 68 12.18 13.22 38.70
C ALA A 68 11.94 13.97 37.38
N GLY A 69 12.96 14.66 36.89
CA GLY A 69 13.04 15.14 35.51
C GLY A 69 13.31 13.99 34.53
N ASN A 70 13.00 14.21 33.25
CA ASN A 70 13.34 13.37 32.08
C ASN A 70 12.49 12.13 31.74
N GLN A 71 11.24 12.00 32.22
CA GLN A 71 10.28 11.01 31.68
C GLN A 71 8.95 11.57 31.15
N ARG A 72 8.71 12.89 31.23
CA ARG A 72 7.43 13.49 30.79
C ARG A 72 7.37 13.88 29.31
N ASP A 73 8.51 14.06 28.63
CA ASP A 73 8.54 14.52 27.23
C ASP A 73 8.33 13.40 26.18
N SER A 74 8.52 12.13 26.56
CA SER A 74 8.26 10.98 25.67
C SER A 74 6.82 10.49 25.77
N ALA A 75 6.19 10.63 26.94
CA ALA A 75 4.78 10.28 27.16
C ALA A 75 3.82 11.34 26.59
N SER A 76 4.16 12.63 26.65
CA SER A 76 3.36 13.72 26.05
C SER A 76 3.29 13.61 24.51
N ARG A 77 4.42 13.30 23.85
CA ARG A 77 4.46 13.02 22.39
C ARG A 77 3.73 11.74 21.98
N ALA A 78 3.71 10.71 22.83
CA ALA A 78 2.99 9.48 22.55
C ALA A 78 1.47 9.63 22.75
N CYS A 79 1.04 10.46 23.69
CA CYS A 79 -0.38 10.73 23.95
C CYS A 79 -0.99 11.66 22.88
N LEU A 80 -0.23 12.65 22.38
CA LEU A 80 -0.65 13.52 21.26
C LEU A 80 -0.97 12.75 19.96
N ASN A 81 -0.28 11.63 19.70
CA ASN A 81 -0.54 10.79 18.52
C ASN A 81 -1.76 9.86 18.65
N SER A 82 -2.36 9.74 19.84
CA SER A 82 -3.55 8.90 20.08
C SER A 82 -4.88 9.64 20.05
N VAL A 83 -4.86 10.98 19.96
CA VAL A 83 -6.06 11.84 20.04
C VAL A 83 -6.65 12.16 18.65
N LEU A 84 -5.94 11.84 17.57
CA LEU A 84 -6.29 12.32 16.23
C LEU A 84 -6.95 11.22 15.40
N GLY A 85 -8.18 11.51 14.97
CA GLY A 85 -8.87 10.70 13.97
C GLY A 85 -8.09 10.69 12.64
N PRO A 86 -8.39 9.73 11.76
CA PRO A 86 -7.77 9.68 10.44
C PRO A 86 -8.14 10.92 9.61
N ILE A 87 -7.19 11.42 8.81
CA ILE A 87 -7.44 12.49 7.85
C ILE A 87 -8.05 11.88 6.59
N SER A 88 -9.02 12.54 6.01
CA SER A 88 -9.86 12.04 4.92
C SER A 88 -9.94 13.10 3.83
N HIS A 89 -9.51 12.73 2.62
CA HIS A 89 -9.64 13.56 1.43
C HIS A 89 -10.65 12.95 0.48
N LEU A 90 -11.59 13.75 0.00
CA LEU A 90 -12.61 13.34 -0.94
C LEU A 90 -12.36 14.01 -2.30
N SER A 91 -12.34 13.22 -3.37
CA SER A 91 -12.26 13.70 -4.73
C SER A 91 -13.47 13.21 -5.54
N TRP A 92 -14.09 14.08 -6.32
CA TRP A 92 -15.20 13.67 -7.18
C TRP A 92 -15.30 14.51 -8.46
N ASN A 93 -15.19 13.86 -9.62
CA ASN A 93 -15.68 14.45 -10.87
C ASN A 93 -17.20 14.40 -10.87
N CYS A 94 -17.85 15.57 -10.81
CA CYS A 94 -19.29 15.64 -10.64
C CYS A 94 -20.07 15.94 -11.93
N ARG A 95 -19.42 16.02 -13.10
CA ARG A 95 -20.07 16.16 -14.43
C ARG A 95 -21.24 17.16 -14.48
N GLY A 96 -21.09 18.26 -13.76
CA GLY A 96 -22.03 19.36 -13.61
C GLY A 96 -22.93 19.22 -12.38
N SER A 97 -22.96 20.25 -11.54
CA SER A 97 -23.89 20.31 -10.40
C SER A 97 -25.29 20.81 -10.79
N GLY A 98 -25.67 20.81 -12.08
CA GLY A 98 -26.90 21.42 -12.56
C GLY A 98 -26.93 22.96 -12.46
N GLY A 99 -25.77 23.60 -12.31
CA GLY A 99 -25.63 25.06 -12.24
C GLY A 99 -26.09 25.70 -10.92
N ASN A 100 -26.65 24.94 -9.99
CA ASN A 100 -27.11 25.40 -8.67
C ASN A 100 -26.60 24.49 -7.54
N LEU A 101 -26.61 25.00 -6.31
CA LEU A 101 -26.18 24.28 -5.10
C LEU A 101 -27.31 23.50 -4.40
N ASN A 102 -28.50 23.50 -5.00
CA ASN A 102 -29.70 22.80 -4.50
C ASN A 102 -29.99 21.52 -5.30
N SER A 103 -29.13 21.15 -6.23
CA SER A 103 -29.28 19.95 -7.04
C SER A 103 -29.08 18.68 -6.20
N LEU A 104 -29.58 17.56 -6.72
CA LEU A 104 -29.33 16.24 -6.12
C LEU A 104 -27.82 15.95 -6.03
N THR A 105 -27.03 16.36 -7.03
CA THR A 105 -25.56 16.26 -7.04
C THR A 105 -24.94 17.01 -5.85
N ALA A 106 -25.37 18.25 -5.59
CA ALA A 106 -24.86 19.04 -4.47
C ALA A 106 -25.31 18.49 -3.10
N SER A 107 -26.55 17.99 -3.01
CA SER A 107 -27.06 17.33 -1.81
C SER A 107 -26.35 16.01 -1.52
N HIS A 108 -26.03 15.22 -2.56
CA HIS A 108 -25.23 14.03 -2.42
C HIS A 108 -23.80 14.35 -1.98
N LEU A 109 -23.18 15.39 -2.55
CA LEU A 109 -21.87 15.87 -2.08
C LEU A 109 -21.92 16.25 -0.60
N ALA A 110 -22.95 16.99 -0.15
CA ALA A 110 -23.11 17.32 1.26
C ALA A 110 -23.22 16.06 2.14
N HIS A 111 -23.93 15.03 1.68
CA HIS A 111 -24.02 13.76 2.37
C HIS A 111 -22.68 13.01 2.42
N LEU A 112 -21.93 12.98 1.31
CA LEU A 112 -20.58 12.41 1.27
C LEU A 112 -19.65 13.12 2.25
N ILE A 113 -19.65 14.45 2.29
CA ILE A 113 -18.84 15.24 3.23
C ILE A 113 -19.18 14.87 4.68
N ALA A 114 -20.48 14.85 5.01
CA ALA A 114 -20.93 14.55 6.38
C ALA A 114 -20.61 13.10 6.82
N SER A 115 -20.83 12.13 5.94
CA SER A 115 -20.63 10.69 6.23
C SER A 115 -19.16 10.31 6.31
N THR A 116 -18.32 10.86 5.44
CA THR A 116 -16.88 10.57 5.39
C THR A 116 -16.06 11.44 6.34
N LYS A 117 -16.64 12.55 6.81
CA LYS A 117 -15.95 13.60 7.58
C LYS A 117 -14.70 14.09 6.86
N ALA A 118 -14.77 14.24 5.54
CA ALA A 118 -13.64 14.68 4.74
C ALA A 118 -13.19 16.09 5.15
N GLN A 119 -11.90 16.23 5.43
CA GLN A 119 -11.25 17.51 5.76
C GLN A 119 -10.92 18.31 4.51
N VAL A 120 -10.56 17.63 3.42
CA VAL A 120 -10.22 18.25 2.14
C VAL A 120 -11.09 17.64 1.05
N ILE A 121 -11.73 18.48 0.25
CA ILE A 121 -12.69 18.07 -0.77
C ILE A 121 -12.34 18.72 -2.10
N PHE A 122 -12.01 17.90 -3.08
CA PHE A 122 -11.81 18.33 -4.46
C PHE A 122 -12.98 17.89 -5.35
N VAL A 123 -13.50 18.82 -6.13
CA VAL A 123 -14.59 18.57 -7.07
C VAL A 123 -14.21 19.13 -8.44
N SER A 124 -14.27 18.28 -9.47
CA SER A 124 -14.03 18.64 -10.87
C SER A 124 -15.31 18.58 -11.71
N GLU A 125 -15.23 19.15 -12.92
CA GLU A 125 -16.36 19.33 -13.86
C GLU A 125 -17.60 19.93 -13.21
N THR A 126 -17.48 21.04 -12.48
CA THR A 126 -18.66 21.62 -11.83
C THR A 126 -19.63 22.29 -12.80
N HIS A 127 -19.18 22.60 -14.02
CA HIS A 127 -19.95 23.25 -15.10
C HIS A 127 -20.64 24.54 -14.65
N SER A 128 -20.05 25.25 -13.71
CA SER A 128 -20.61 26.46 -13.12
C SER A 128 -19.63 27.62 -13.21
N THR A 129 -20.10 28.72 -13.78
CA THR A 129 -19.39 30.01 -13.86
C THR A 129 -19.76 30.96 -12.72
N ARG A 130 -20.87 30.68 -12.00
CA ARG A 130 -21.51 31.65 -11.08
C ARG A 130 -21.31 31.35 -9.60
N ILE A 131 -20.96 30.10 -9.27
CA ILE A 131 -20.77 29.69 -7.88
C ILE A 131 -19.42 30.25 -7.39
N THR A 132 -19.45 30.93 -6.26
CA THR A 132 -18.30 31.59 -5.64
C THR A 132 -17.95 30.87 -4.34
N LYS A 133 -16.79 31.18 -3.79
CA LYS A 133 -16.36 30.75 -2.45
C LYS A 133 -17.42 31.03 -1.37
N ALA A 134 -18.04 32.21 -1.37
CA ALA A 134 -19.08 32.56 -0.41
C ALA A 134 -20.31 31.63 -0.49
N HIS A 135 -20.74 31.27 -1.70
CA HIS A 135 -21.84 30.33 -1.90
C HIS A 135 -21.50 28.93 -1.36
N LEU A 136 -20.27 28.45 -1.55
CA LEU A 136 -19.82 27.15 -1.05
C LEU A 136 -19.73 27.12 0.47
N ASN A 137 -19.10 28.14 1.06
CA ASN A 137 -18.91 28.24 2.50
C ASN A 137 -20.26 28.40 3.23
N SER A 138 -21.29 28.94 2.58
CA SER A 138 -22.65 28.97 3.11
C SER A 138 -23.39 27.62 3.01
N ARG A 139 -23.04 26.77 2.04
CA ARG A 139 -23.79 25.53 1.75
C ARG A 139 -23.23 24.30 2.44
N PHE A 140 -21.91 24.23 2.58
CA PHE A 140 -21.18 23.07 3.08
C PHE A 140 -20.49 23.40 4.41
N PRO A 141 -20.26 22.41 5.29
CA PRO A 141 -19.59 22.61 6.57
C PRO A 141 -18.07 22.74 6.37
N VAL A 142 -17.64 23.80 5.71
CA VAL A 142 -16.25 24.07 5.34
C VAL A 142 -15.83 25.43 5.89
N ILE A 143 -14.57 25.57 6.31
CA ILE A 143 -14.05 26.86 6.76
C ILE A 143 -13.80 27.76 5.55
N ASP A 144 -13.27 27.16 4.48
CA ASP A 144 -12.93 27.90 3.29
C ASP A 144 -12.90 27.06 2.00
N SER A 145 -12.85 27.75 0.86
CA SER A 145 -12.78 27.13 -0.46
C SER A 145 -12.05 27.97 -1.50
N HIS A 146 -11.51 27.31 -2.52
CA HIS A 146 -10.95 27.88 -3.74
C HIS A 146 -11.77 27.43 -4.94
N VAL A 147 -12.04 28.36 -5.87
CA VAL A 147 -12.87 28.11 -7.05
C VAL A 147 -12.13 28.52 -8.32
N VAL A 148 -11.96 27.56 -9.23
CA VAL A 148 -11.61 27.83 -10.62
C VAL A 148 -12.92 27.75 -11.42
N PRO A 149 -13.44 28.85 -11.98
CA PRO A 149 -14.71 28.83 -12.69
C PRO A 149 -14.63 28.00 -13.97
N ALA A 150 -15.78 27.45 -14.40
CA ALA A 150 -15.88 26.81 -15.71
C ALA A 150 -15.75 27.83 -16.85
N VAL A 151 -15.33 27.39 -18.03
CA VAL A 151 -15.41 28.19 -19.27
C VAL A 151 -16.60 27.68 -20.07
N GLY A 152 -17.70 28.44 -20.06
CA GLY A 152 -18.98 27.99 -20.60
C GLY A 152 -19.51 26.76 -19.84
N LYS A 153 -19.62 25.62 -20.52
CA LYS A 153 -20.01 24.33 -19.92
C LYS A 153 -18.82 23.41 -19.63
N LEU A 154 -17.59 23.86 -19.85
CA LEU A 154 -16.40 23.02 -19.73
C LEU A 154 -15.66 23.29 -18.41
N GLY A 155 -15.34 22.21 -17.71
CA GLY A 155 -14.50 22.23 -16.51
C GLY A 155 -15.15 22.88 -15.29
N GLY A 156 -14.35 23.65 -14.57
CA GLY A 156 -14.68 24.24 -13.28
C GLY A 156 -14.26 23.34 -12.13
N LEU A 157 -13.34 23.83 -11.30
CA LEU A 157 -12.73 23.11 -10.18
C LEU A 157 -13.08 23.79 -8.86
N ARG A 158 -13.25 22.98 -7.81
CA ARG A 158 -13.45 23.46 -6.45
C ARG A 158 -12.58 22.67 -5.51
N LEU A 159 -11.88 23.38 -4.63
CA LEU A 159 -11.19 22.80 -3.50
C LEU A 159 -11.79 23.41 -2.24
N MET A 160 -12.30 22.59 -1.33
CA MET A 160 -12.93 23.04 -0.09
C MET A 160 -12.27 22.34 1.08
N TRP A 161 -12.17 23.00 2.22
CA TRP A 161 -11.55 22.40 3.40
C TRP A 161 -12.18 22.88 4.70
N ASN A 162 -12.06 22.08 5.76
CA ASN A 162 -12.53 22.42 7.09
C ASN A 162 -11.43 23.05 7.96
N ASP A 163 -11.74 23.30 9.22
CA ASP A 163 -10.86 23.96 10.18
C ASP A 163 -9.80 23.02 10.79
N GLU A 164 -9.74 21.74 10.42
CA GLU A 164 -8.69 20.82 10.88
C GLU A 164 -7.39 20.97 10.09
N VAL A 165 -7.46 21.65 8.93
CA VAL A 165 -6.33 21.86 8.03
C VAL A 165 -6.13 23.36 7.74
N ASN A 166 -4.92 23.72 7.35
CA ASN A 166 -4.56 25.06 6.92
C ASN A 166 -3.98 24.97 5.50
N LEU A 167 -4.88 25.12 4.53
CA LEU A 167 -4.60 24.92 3.13
C LEU A 167 -4.28 26.26 2.46
N SER A 168 -3.14 26.31 1.76
CA SER A 168 -2.65 27.46 1.01
C SER A 168 -2.53 27.14 -0.47
N ILE A 169 -3.21 27.92 -1.32
CA ILE A 169 -3.15 27.74 -2.78
C ILE A 169 -1.84 28.32 -3.30
N ILE A 170 -1.09 27.52 -4.06
CA ILE A 170 0.17 27.91 -4.68
C ILE A 170 -0.07 28.27 -6.14
N HIS A 171 -0.84 27.44 -6.85
CA HIS A 171 -1.17 27.66 -8.25
C HIS A 171 -2.52 27.01 -8.58
N SER A 172 -3.23 27.56 -9.56
CA SER A 172 -4.43 26.90 -10.09
C SER A 172 -4.66 27.29 -11.54
N CYS A 173 -5.11 26.33 -12.33
CA CYS A 173 -5.55 26.50 -13.70
C CYS A 173 -6.80 25.64 -13.96
N HIS A 174 -7.28 25.58 -15.20
CA HIS A 174 -8.48 24.81 -15.55
C HIS A 174 -8.33 23.28 -15.37
N HIS A 175 -7.08 22.80 -15.27
CA HIS A 175 -6.75 21.38 -15.18
C HIS A 175 -6.20 20.96 -13.82
N LEU A 176 -5.77 21.88 -12.95
CA LEU A 176 -5.24 21.50 -11.65
C LEU A 176 -5.31 22.63 -10.62
N ILE A 177 -5.21 22.24 -9.35
CA ILE A 177 -4.98 23.12 -8.22
C ILE A 177 -3.80 22.53 -7.44
N LEU A 178 -2.76 23.33 -7.25
CA LEU A 178 -1.59 23.01 -6.44
C LEU A 178 -1.67 23.79 -5.14
N ALA A 179 -1.51 23.09 -4.02
CA ALA A 179 -1.60 23.67 -2.70
C ALA A 179 -0.55 23.08 -1.78
N ASN A 180 -0.18 23.83 -0.74
CA ASN A 180 0.46 23.27 0.44
C ASN A 180 -0.58 23.22 1.56
N ASP A 181 -0.72 22.05 2.17
CA ASP A 181 -1.64 21.82 3.26
C ASP A 181 -0.88 21.50 4.55
N VAL A 182 -1.34 22.11 5.65
CA VAL A 182 -0.79 21.91 6.99
C VAL A 182 -1.86 21.36 7.90
N LEU A 183 -1.62 20.16 8.40
CA LEU A 183 -2.49 19.50 9.36
C LEU A 183 -2.31 20.19 10.72
N LYS A 184 -3.33 20.93 11.18
CA LYS A 184 -3.25 21.69 12.44
C LYS A 184 -2.88 20.83 13.66
N PRO A 185 -3.35 19.58 13.78
CA PRO A 185 -3.09 18.82 14.99
C PRO A 185 -1.63 18.46 15.29
N ASN A 186 -0.83 18.23 14.26
CA ASN A 186 0.58 17.82 14.39
C ASN A 186 1.53 18.72 13.61
N ASN A 187 1.01 19.82 13.05
CA ASN A 187 1.73 20.78 12.21
C ASN A 187 2.50 20.11 11.06
N LEU A 188 1.98 18.99 10.56
CA LEU A 188 2.57 18.24 9.46
C LEU A 188 2.17 18.89 8.14
N SER A 189 3.17 19.36 7.38
CA SER A 189 2.99 19.97 6.06
C SER A 189 3.17 18.95 4.94
N TYR A 190 2.34 19.04 3.92
CA TYR A 190 2.47 18.26 2.70
C TYR A 190 1.88 19.01 1.50
N ASN A 191 2.41 18.72 0.32
CA ASN A 191 1.92 19.24 -0.94
C ASN A 191 0.69 18.46 -1.40
N LEU A 192 -0.31 19.18 -1.88
CA LEU A 192 -1.54 18.63 -2.44
C LEU A 192 -1.65 19.01 -3.93
N VAL A 193 -1.80 18.00 -4.77
CA VAL A 193 -2.07 18.14 -6.21
C VAL A 193 -3.49 17.64 -6.48
N CYS A 194 -4.38 18.56 -6.83
CA CYS A 194 -5.74 18.22 -7.25
C CYS A 194 -5.83 18.34 -8.77
N ILE A 195 -6.09 17.24 -9.48
CA ILE A 195 -5.98 17.20 -10.94
C ILE A 195 -7.31 16.86 -11.63
N TYR A 196 -7.54 17.55 -12.74
CA TYR A 196 -8.53 17.26 -13.76
C TYR A 196 -7.80 17.17 -15.11
N GLY A 197 -7.34 15.96 -15.44
CA GLY A 197 -6.60 15.68 -16.66
C GLY A 197 -7.41 16.00 -17.91
N ASP A 198 -6.74 16.23 -19.03
CA ASP A 198 -7.41 16.54 -20.29
C ASP A 198 -8.14 15.32 -20.87
N PRO A 199 -9.49 15.36 -21.01
CA PRO A 199 -10.27 14.27 -21.61
C PRO A 199 -9.89 13.97 -23.07
N HIS A 200 -9.30 14.94 -23.77
CA HIS A 200 -8.84 14.79 -25.16
C HIS A 200 -7.35 14.42 -25.26
N HIS A 201 -6.64 14.41 -24.12
CA HIS A 201 -5.23 14.08 -24.00
C HIS A 201 -4.25 14.96 -24.80
N LEU A 202 -4.68 16.14 -25.26
CA LEU A 202 -3.86 17.09 -26.02
C LEU A 202 -2.90 17.85 -25.10
N GLN A 203 -3.35 18.18 -23.88
CA GLN A 203 -2.60 18.93 -22.89
C GLN A 203 -2.02 18.06 -21.77
N THR A 204 -2.14 16.73 -21.86
CA THR A 204 -1.67 15.82 -20.80
C THR A 204 -0.20 16.09 -20.46
N THR A 205 0.69 16.19 -21.45
CA THR A 205 2.11 16.48 -21.19
C THR A 205 2.31 17.80 -20.45
N THR A 206 1.66 18.88 -20.90
CA THR A 206 1.77 20.21 -20.28
C THR A 206 1.29 20.21 -18.83
N ILE A 207 0.13 19.59 -18.56
CA ILE A 207 -0.43 19.48 -17.21
C ILE A 207 0.56 18.76 -16.28
N TRP A 208 1.15 17.66 -16.74
CA TRP A 208 2.09 16.89 -15.92
C TRP A 208 3.47 17.54 -15.80
N GLN A 209 3.88 18.38 -16.75
CA GLN A 209 5.07 19.23 -16.60
C GLN A 209 4.88 20.26 -15.49
N GLU A 210 3.70 20.88 -15.37
CA GLU A 210 3.38 21.78 -14.24
C GLU A 210 3.44 21.04 -12.89
N VAL A 211 2.86 19.83 -12.83
CA VAL A 211 2.95 18.98 -11.63
C VAL A 211 4.40 18.63 -11.32
N SER A 212 5.20 18.27 -12.32
CA SER A 212 6.62 17.94 -12.16
C SER A 212 7.42 19.13 -11.63
N HIS A 213 7.26 20.33 -12.22
CA HIS A 213 7.91 21.54 -11.74
C HIS A 213 7.57 21.85 -10.28
N PHE A 214 6.31 21.65 -9.90
CA PHE A 214 5.87 21.85 -8.53
C PHE A 214 6.52 20.86 -7.56
N VAL A 215 6.53 19.57 -7.90
CA VAL A 215 7.18 18.53 -7.07
C VAL A 215 8.68 18.80 -6.94
N LEU A 216 9.34 19.19 -8.03
CA LEU A 216 10.78 19.48 -8.05
C LEU A 216 11.15 20.77 -7.31
N ALA A 217 10.25 21.74 -7.23
CA ALA A 217 10.46 22.97 -6.46
C ALA A 217 10.51 22.72 -4.94
N PHE A 218 9.92 21.62 -4.47
CA PHE A 218 9.85 21.24 -3.06
C PHE A 218 10.45 19.83 -2.83
N PRO A 219 11.76 19.64 -3.10
CA PRO A 219 12.37 18.33 -2.96
C PRO A 219 12.27 17.83 -1.51
N ASN A 220 12.04 16.53 -1.34
CA ASN A 220 11.84 15.87 -0.04
C ASN A 220 10.57 16.30 0.72
N THR A 221 9.60 16.93 0.06
CA THR A 221 8.30 17.25 0.67
C THR A 221 7.28 16.15 0.38
N PRO A 222 6.55 15.64 1.39
CA PRO A 222 5.42 14.75 1.19
C PRO A 222 4.45 15.34 0.16
N THR A 223 4.19 14.64 -0.93
CA THR A 223 3.27 15.10 -1.96
C THR A 223 2.19 14.05 -2.24
N PHE A 224 0.94 14.48 -2.10
CA PHE A 224 -0.25 13.69 -2.35
C PHE A 224 -1.01 14.25 -3.55
N CYS A 225 -1.36 13.40 -4.50
CA CYS A 225 -2.11 13.75 -5.69
C CYS A 225 -3.46 13.02 -5.70
N MET A 226 -4.55 13.72 -6.00
CA MET A 226 -5.87 13.12 -6.19
C MET A 226 -6.64 13.80 -7.31
N GLY A 227 -7.55 13.06 -7.95
CA GLY A 227 -8.41 13.63 -8.97
C GLY A 227 -8.72 12.66 -10.09
N ASP A 228 -9.36 13.21 -11.11
CA ASP A 228 -9.62 12.54 -12.37
C ASP A 228 -8.41 12.76 -13.29
N LEU A 229 -7.65 11.68 -13.56
CA LEU A 229 -6.47 11.77 -14.40
C LEU A 229 -6.81 11.82 -15.89
N ASN A 230 -8.07 11.51 -16.26
CA ASN A 230 -8.51 11.24 -17.62
C ASN A 230 -7.60 10.27 -18.39
N ASN A 231 -6.83 9.42 -17.70
CA ASN A 231 -5.94 8.44 -18.30
C ASN A 231 -5.91 7.16 -17.46
N ILE A 232 -5.73 6.03 -18.14
CA ILE A 232 -5.56 4.73 -17.50
C ILE A 232 -4.06 4.39 -17.39
N VAL A 233 -3.66 3.78 -16.27
CA VAL A 233 -2.25 3.39 -16.02
C VAL A 233 -1.93 1.95 -16.43
N ASN A 234 -2.95 1.15 -16.71
CA ASN A 234 -2.82 -0.25 -17.12
C ASN A 234 -4.00 -0.64 -18.02
N ALA A 235 -3.75 -1.51 -19.01
CA ALA A 235 -4.76 -2.12 -19.85
C ALA A 235 -5.90 -2.77 -19.03
N ASN A 236 -5.56 -3.44 -17.93
CA ASN A 236 -6.53 -4.11 -17.05
C ASN A 236 -7.48 -3.15 -16.31
N THR A 237 -7.24 -1.84 -16.40
CA THR A 237 -8.11 -0.83 -15.79
C THR A 237 -9.14 -0.25 -16.77
N LYS A 238 -9.32 -0.91 -17.92
CA LYS A 238 -10.39 -0.67 -18.88
C LYS A 238 -11.14 -1.97 -19.16
N PHE A 239 -12.46 -1.88 -19.15
CA PHE A 239 -13.35 -2.86 -19.76
C PHE A 239 -14.13 -2.19 -20.88
N GLY A 240 -14.32 -2.89 -22.00
CA GLY A 240 -15.13 -2.42 -23.11
C GLY A 240 -14.62 -2.93 -24.45
N PRO A 241 -15.37 -2.69 -25.54
CA PRO A 241 -15.09 -3.28 -26.85
C PRO A 241 -13.84 -2.69 -27.52
N ASN A 242 -13.53 -1.43 -27.24
CA ASN A 242 -12.40 -0.73 -27.88
C ASN A 242 -11.06 -1.13 -27.25
N PRO A 243 -10.03 -1.46 -28.03
CA PRO A 243 -8.70 -1.75 -27.50
C PRO A 243 -8.12 -0.54 -26.75
N VAL A 244 -7.14 -0.80 -25.90
CA VAL A 244 -6.39 0.25 -25.20
C VAL A 244 -5.28 0.80 -26.10
N ASN A 245 -5.01 2.10 -26.01
CA ASN A 245 -3.84 2.68 -26.63
C ASN A 245 -2.63 2.50 -25.70
N THR A 246 -1.81 1.48 -25.95
CA THR A 246 -0.66 1.11 -25.12
C THR A 246 0.41 2.19 -25.10
N ALA A 247 0.65 2.88 -26.21
CA ALA A 247 1.61 3.99 -26.29
C ALA A 247 1.18 5.16 -25.38
N ARG A 248 -0.10 5.52 -25.40
CA ARG A 248 -0.64 6.56 -24.50
C ARG A 248 -0.51 6.17 -23.03
N ILE A 249 -0.83 4.92 -22.69
CA ILE A 249 -0.65 4.40 -21.32
C ILE A 249 0.82 4.51 -20.91
N HIS A 250 1.74 4.09 -21.79
CA HIS A 250 3.16 4.13 -21.53
C HIS A 250 3.65 5.56 -21.29
N ASN A 251 3.34 6.49 -22.19
CA ASN A 251 3.73 7.90 -22.06
C ASN A 251 3.18 8.52 -20.78
N PHE A 252 1.91 8.27 -20.46
CA PHE A 252 1.29 8.72 -19.22
C PHE A 252 1.99 8.15 -17.99
N CYS A 253 2.33 6.86 -17.99
CA CYS A 253 3.08 6.24 -16.91
C CYS A 253 4.49 6.84 -16.74
N CYS A 254 5.13 7.28 -17.82
CA CYS A 254 6.43 7.96 -17.75
C CYS A 254 6.28 9.32 -17.05
N LEU A 255 5.30 10.15 -17.44
CA LEU A 255 5.02 11.44 -16.80
C LEU A 255 4.74 11.31 -15.29
N VAL A 256 3.94 10.32 -14.90
CA VAL A 256 3.66 10.04 -13.48
C VAL A 256 4.93 9.64 -12.73
N LYS A 257 5.79 8.81 -13.34
CA LYS A 257 7.06 8.36 -12.74
C LYS A 257 8.09 9.49 -12.63
N GLU A 258 8.13 10.41 -13.58
CA GLU A 258 9.00 11.60 -13.52
C GLU A 258 8.69 12.46 -12.29
N CYS A 259 7.43 12.51 -11.86
CA CYS A 259 7.02 13.17 -10.62
C CYS A 259 7.32 12.35 -9.35
N GLY A 260 7.95 11.17 -9.47
CA GLY A 260 8.20 10.26 -8.35
C GLY A 260 6.92 9.62 -7.76
N PHE A 261 5.80 9.71 -8.48
CA PHE A 261 4.52 9.22 -7.99
C PHE A 261 4.29 7.74 -8.26
N PHE A 262 3.54 7.11 -7.36
CA PHE A 262 2.96 5.79 -7.55
C PHE A 262 1.50 5.77 -7.13
N ASP A 263 0.72 4.92 -7.80
CA ASP A 263 -0.70 4.69 -7.49
C ASP A 263 -0.83 4.02 -6.12
N LEU A 264 -1.67 4.59 -5.26
CA LEU A 264 -1.91 4.12 -3.90
C LEU A 264 -2.85 2.91 -3.82
N GLY A 265 -3.32 2.42 -4.96
CA GLY A 265 -4.32 1.34 -5.02
C GLY A 265 -5.70 1.85 -4.65
N TYR A 266 -6.60 0.91 -4.35
CA TYR A 266 -7.98 1.20 -3.95
C TYR A 266 -8.64 -0.02 -3.30
N SER A 267 -9.76 0.23 -2.64
CA SER A 267 -10.73 -0.75 -2.16
C SER A 267 -12.12 -0.37 -2.67
N GLY A 268 -12.94 -1.36 -3.02
CA GLY A 268 -14.25 -1.13 -3.64
C GLY A 268 -14.27 -1.44 -5.16
N PRO A 269 -15.27 -0.93 -5.90
CA PRO A 269 -15.45 -1.24 -7.33
C PRO A 269 -14.21 -0.94 -8.18
N ALA A 270 -13.92 -1.79 -9.17
CA ALA A 270 -12.67 -1.68 -9.95
C ALA A 270 -12.60 -0.44 -10.87
N TYR A 271 -13.76 0.05 -11.31
CA TYR A 271 -13.88 1.14 -12.26
C TYR A 271 -14.50 2.36 -11.57
N THR A 272 -13.98 3.52 -11.90
CA THR A 272 -14.49 4.80 -11.39
C THR A 272 -15.29 5.55 -12.43
N TRP A 273 -15.26 5.12 -13.70
CA TRP A 273 -15.96 5.76 -14.80
C TRP A 273 -16.74 4.76 -15.66
N THR A 274 -17.88 5.17 -16.21
CA THR A 274 -18.63 4.42 -17.23
C THR A 274 -19.18 5.33 -18.33
N ASN A 275 -19.21 4.86 -19.58
CA ASN A 275 -19.91 5.61 -20.64
C ASN A 275 -21.44 5.59 -20.53
N LYS A 276 -22.02 4.88 -19.53
CA LYS A 276 -23.47 4.68 -19.32
C LYS A 276 -24.22 4.02 -20.49
N HIS A 277 -23.52 3.52 -21.52
CA HIS A 277 -24.13 2.88 -22.69
C HIS A 277 -24.25 1.36 -22.47
N PHE A 278 -25.00 0.96 -21.45
CA PHE A 278 -25.03 -0.43 -20.96
C PHE A 278 -25.61 -1.45 -21.94
N CYS A 279 -26.46 -1.03 -22.89
CA CYS A 279 -27.16 -1.94 -23.79
C CYS A 279 -26.37 -2.31 -25.05
N ALA A 280 -25.37 -1.52 -25.45
CA ALA A 280 -24.69 -1.71 -26.74
C ALA A 280 -23.19 -1.94 -26.54
N ASN A 281 -22.48 -0.92 -26.03
CA ASN A 281 -21.03 -0.92 -25.94
C ASN A 281 -20.60 -0.39 -24.57
N PRO A 282 -20.89 -1.13 -23.47
CA PRO A 282 -20.52 -0.70 -22.14
C PRO A 282 -19.01 -0.55 -22.05
N THR A 283 -18.56 0.65 -21.66
CA THR A 283 -17.16 0.92 -21.39
C THR A 283 -17.04 1.37 -19.95
N PHE A 284 -16.09 0.77 -19.22
CA PHE A 284 -15.73 1.13 -17.87
C PHE A 284 -14.23 1.39 -17.78
N GLN A 285 -13.84 2.42 -17.04
CA GLN A 285 -12.43 2.79 -16.86
C GLN A 285 -12.17 3.22 -15.41
N ARG A 286 -10.94 3.04 -14.93
CA ARG A 286 -10.47 3.67 -13.69
C ARG A 286 -9.68 4.93 -14.03
N LEU A 287 -10.35 6.07 -13.96
CA LEU A 287 -9.80 7.39 -14.30
C LEU A 287 -9.44 8.19 -13.05
N ASP A 288 -10.24 8.05 -11.99
CA ASP A 288 -10.08 8.75 -10.72
C ASP A 288 -9.10 7.97 -9.83
N ARG A 289 -8.04 8.63 -9.36
CA ARG A 289 -6.96 7.98 -8.60
C ARG A 289 -6.38 8.88 -7.53
N CYS A 290 -5.74 8.25 -6.56
CA CYS A 290 -4.84 8.90 -5.62
C CYS A 290 -3.42 8.36 -5.86
N LEU A 291 -2.47 9.27 -6.02
CA LEU A 291 -1.05 8.98 -6.19
C LEU A 291 -0.26 9.66 -5.09
N ALA A 292 0.92 9.15 -4.77
CA ALA A 292 1.81 9.84 -3.85
C ALA A 292 3.29 9.56 -4.13
N ASN A 293 4.15 10.42 -3.60
CA ASN A 293 5.60 10.18 -3.57
C ASN A 293 6.02 9.39 -2.31
N VAL A 294 7.31 9.04 -2.24
CA VAL A 294 7.84 8.20 -1.16
C VAL A 294 7.77 8.89 0.20
N GLU A 295 7.94 10.22 0.23
CA GLU A 295 7.85 11.05 1.42
C GLU A 295 6.43 11.01 1.99
N CYS A 296 5.42 11.14 1.14
CA CYS A 296 4.01 11.02 1.53
C CYS A 296 3.70 9.65 2.12
N CYS A 297 4.19 8.56 1.52
CA CYS A 297 3.96 7.22 2.07
C CYS A 297 4.76 6.94 3.33
N THR A 298 5.87 7.64 3.56
CA THR A 298 6.63 7.56 4.81
C THR A 298 5.86 8.20 5.96
N VAL A 299 5.20 9.32 5.67
CA VAL A 299 4.41 10.10 6.62
C VAL A 299 3.04 9.48 6.87
N PHE A 300 2.37 9.00 5.81
CA PHE A 300 1.04 8.37 5.84
C PHE A 300 1.11 6.88 5.41
N PRO A 301 1.83 6.02 6.16
CA PRO A 301 2.10 4.64 5.74
C PRO A 301 0.87 3.75 5.72
N THR A 302 -0.20 4.13 6.42
CA THR A 302 -1.45 3.38 6.49
C THR A 302 -2.56 4.02 5.67
N THR A 303 -2.22 4.81 4.66
CA THR A 303 -3.19 5.37 3.71
C THR A 303 -4.05 4.26 3.08
N THR A 304 -5.36 4.48 3.01
CA THR A 304 -6.30 3.61 2.29
C THR A 304 -7.14 4.46 1.35
N VAL A 305 -7.34 4.00 0.12
CA VAL A 305 -8.18 4.67 -0.88
C VAL A 305 -9.43 3.84 -1.13
N TYR A 306 -10.60 4.46 -1.14
CA TYR A 306 -11.89 3.83 -1.38
C TYR A 306 -12.53 4.41 -2.63
N HIS A 307 -12.98 3.55 -3.54
CA HIS A 307 -13.93 3.94 -4.57
C HIS A 307 -15.34 3.82 -4.01
N LEU A 308 -16.05 4.95 -3.93
CA LEU A 308 -17.41 5.01 -3.41
C LEU A 308 -18.42 4.69 -4.53
N PRO A 309 -19.67 4.30 -4.19
CA PRO A 309 -20.67 3.95 -5.21
C PRO A 309 -20.99 5.13 -6.13
N MET A 310 -21.20 4.80 -7.41
CA MET A 310 -21.58 5.74 -8.46
C MET A 310 -23.11 5.85 -8.52
N PHE A 311 -23.68 6.95 -8.01
CA PHE A 311 -25.14 7.14 -7.95
C PHE A 311 -25.70 8.02 -9.07
N TYR A 312 -25.21 9.25 -9.18
CA TYR A 312 -25.82 10.27 -10.04
C TYR A 312 -25.07 10.47 -11.35
N ASN A 313 -23.74 10.40 -11.28
CA ASN A 313 -22.86 10.72 -12.39
C ASN A 313 -22.25 9.46 -12.99
N ASP A 314 -21.49 9.64 -14.06
CA ASP A 314 -20.69 8.58 -14.65
C ASP A 314 -19.34 8.41 -13.97
N HIS A 315 -19.02 9.22 -12.95
CA HIS A 315 -17.84 9.08 -12.10
C HIS A 315 -18.19 8.70 -10.66
N ALA A 316 -17.37 7.81 -10.09
CA ALA A 316 -17.39 7.40 -8.70
C ALA A 316 -16.58 8.40 -7.83
N PRO A 317 -17.10 8.83 -6.68
CA PRO A 317 -16.29 9.56 -5.72
C PRO A 317 -15.14 8.68 -5.18
N VAL A 318 -13.98 9.28 -4.93
CA VAL A 318 -12.80 8.62 -4.36
C VAL A 318 -12.48 9.24 -3.01
N LEU A 319 -12.41 8.41 -1.97
CA LEU A 319 -12.06 8.80 -0.60
C LEU A 319 -10.69 8.24 -0.23
N ALA A 320 -9.73 9.11 0.06
CA ALA A 320 -8.43 8.73 0.62
C ALA A 320 -8.40 9.01 2.11
N VAL A 321 -8.19 7.97 2.92
CA VAL A 321 -8.03 8.05 4.37
C VAL A 321 -6.54 8.02 4.67
N LEU A 322 -5.94 9.20 4.84
CA LEU A 322 -4.56 9.41 5.23
C LEU A 322 -4.40 9.17 6.73
N GLN A 323 -3.64 8.14 7.08
CA GLN A 323 -3.34 7.83 8.46
C GLN A 323 -1.85 8.03 8.70
N SER A 324 -1.54 9.04 9.49
CA SER A 324 -0.22 9.15 10.11
C SER A 324 -0.02 7.99 11.09
N LYS A 325 1.22 7.65 11.42
CA LYS A 325 1.57 6.49 12.25
C LYS A 325 0.75 6.46 13.55
N VAL A 326 -0.26 5.59 13.62
CA VAL A 326 -0.96 5.25 14.87
C VAL A 326 -0.64 3.81 15.26
N ASN A 327 -0.22 3.68 16.53
CA ASN A 327 0.09 2.48 17.31
C ASN A 327 0.94 1.40 16.64
N LYS A 328 2.18 1.28 17.14
CA LYS A 328 3.04 0.11 16.91
C LYS A 328 2.28 -1.15 17.31
N THR A 329 1.61 -1.79 16.36
CA THR A 329 1.25 -3.20 16.52
C THR A 329 2.56 -3.95 16.79
N ARG A 330 2.52 -4.97 17.67
CA ARG A 330 3.71 -5.77 17.94
C ARG A 330 4.17 -6.38 16.62
N LYS A 331 5.24 -5.81 16.04
CA LYS A 331 5.81 -6.36 14.81
C LYS A 331 6.17 -7.83 15.07
N PRO A 332 5.64 -8.77 14.26
CA PRO A 332 6.06 -10.16 14.34
C PRO A 332 7.57 -10.22 14.10
N PHE A 333 8.21 -11.23 14.69
CA PHE A 333 9.61 -11.49 14.38
C PHE A 333 9.69 -11.99 12.94
N TRP A 334 10.55 -11.39 12.13
CA TRP A 334 10.91 -11.87 10.80
C TRP A 334 12.42 -11.89 10.70
N PHE A 335 12.94 -13.00 10.20
CA PHE A 335 14.36 -13.19 10.00
C PHE A 335 14.87 -12.28 8.88
N GLU A 336 15.91 -11.50 9.16
CA GLU A 336 16.57 -10.65 8.17
C GLU A 336 17.84 -11.35 7.68
N ASN A 337 17.98 -11.55 6.37
CA ASN A 337 19.09 -12.32 5.82
C ASN A 337 20.46 -11.71 6.08
N TRP A 338 20.55 -10.38 6.21
CA TRP A 338 21.80 -9.71 6.52
C TRP A 338 22.34 -10.09 7.90
N TRP A 339 21.50 -10.62 8.80
CA TRP A 339 21.95 -11.20 10.07
C TRP A 339 22.93 -12.37 9.87
N LEU A 340 22.87 -13.08 8.75
CA LEU A 340 23.82 -14.13 8.41
C LEU A 340 25.24 -13.59 8.17
N LEU A 341 25.38 -12.29 7.93
CA LEU A 341 26.66 -11.60 7.73
C LEU A 341 27.26 -11.10 9.06
N GLU A 342 26.56 -11.28 10.18
CA GLU A 342 27.08 -10.96 11.52
C GLU A 342 27.94 -12.10 12.05
N LYS A 343 29.17 -11.78 12.48
CA LYS A 343 30.15 -12.78 12.95
C LYS A 343 29.66 -13.59 14.17
N ASP A 344 28.83 -12.99 15.01
CA ASP A 344 28.27 -13.57 16.22
C ASP A 344 26.90 -14.25 16.02
N PHE A 345 26.35 -14.25 14.80
CA PHE A 345 25.07 -14.89 14.52
C PHE A 345 25.11 -16.39 14.78
N GLN A 346 26.05 -17.11 14.16
CA GLN A 346 26.15 -18.58 14.24
C GLN A 346 26.32 -19.06 15.69
N PRO A 347 27.27 -18.53 16.50
CA PRO A 347 27.38 -18.89 17.90
C PRO A 347 26.10 -18.65 18.71
N THR A 348 25.41 -17.53 18.45
CA THR A 348 24.16 -17.17 19.15
C THR A 348 23.03 -18.15 18.81
N ALA A 349 22.89 -18.50 17.53
CA ALA A 349 21.87 -19.43 17.06
C ALA A 349 22.07 -20.83 17.66
N ILE A 350 23.31 -21.35 17.63
CA ILE A 350 23.66 -22.65 18.22
C ILE A 350 23.38 -22.67 19.72
N GLN A 351 23.80 -21.63 20.45
CA GLN A 351 23.57 -21.54 21.88
C GLN A 351 22.07 -21.54 22.22
N SER A 352 21.26 -20.82 21.44
CA SER A 352 19.81 -20.79 21.63
C SER A 352 19.17 -22.14 21.32
N TRP A 353 19.57 -22.77 20.21
CA TRP A 353 19.07 -24.09 19.80
C TRP A 353 19.32 -25.16 20.87
N ASN A 354 20.55 -25.23 21.40
CA ASN A 354 20.95 -26.21 22.41
C ASN A 354 20.19 -26.06 23.73
N LYS A 355 19.72 -24.86 24.07
CA LYS A 355 18.84 -24.65 25.26
C LYS A 355 17.47 -25.32 25.11
N THR A 356 17.07 -25.66 23.88
CA THR A 356 15.72 -26.13 23.55
C THR A 356 15.67 -27.54 22.98
N ALA A 357 16.82 -28.22 22.88
CA ALA A 357 16.96 -29.56 22.28
C ALA A 357 16.06 -30.64 22.92
N SER A 358 15.60 -30.44 24.15
CA SER A 358 14.66 -31.36 24.83
C SER A 358 13.16 -31.11 24.51
N LYS A 359 12.83 -30.10 23.69
CA LYS A 359 11.44 -29.70 23.35
C LYS A 359 11.30 -29.37 21.86
N ALA A 360 11.46 -30.38 21.00
CA ALA A 360 11.53 -30.24 19.53
C ALA A 360 10.43 -29.36 18.90
N PHE A 361 9.19 -29.41 19.39
CA PHE A 361 8.07 -28.67 18.79
C PHE A 361 8.09 -27.15 19.07
N ASN A 362 8.83 -26.68 20.08
CA ASN A 362 8.89 -25.26 20.47
C ASN A 362 10.27 -24.62 20.24
N ALA A 363 11.27 -25.38 19.77
CA ALA A 363 12.64 -24.90 19.58
C ALA A 363 12.72 -23.67 18.65
N CYS A 364 11.99 -23.68 17.52
CA CYS A 364 11.95 -22.55 16.59
C CYS A 364 11.36 -21.26 17.21
N ILE A 365 10.34 -21.38 18.07
CA ILE A 365 9.72 -20.23 18.74
C ILE A 365 10.69 -19.61 19.75
N HIS A 366 11.40 -20.45 20.51
CA HIS A 366 12.42 -19.99 21.46
C HIS A 366 13.61 -19.35 20.75
N LEU A 367 14.09 -19.98 19.67
CA LEU A 367 15.15 -19.43 18.83
C LEU A 367 14.75 -18.07 18.25
N ALA A 368 13.55 -17.95 17.69
CA ALA A 368 13.03 -16.69 17.19
C ALA A 368 13.00 -15.59 18.28
N LYS A 369 12.66 -15.95 19.52
CA LYS A 369 12.67 -15.03 20.66
C LYS A 369 14.08 -14.57 21.02
N ASP A 370 15.05 -15.48 21.09
CA ASP A 370 16.44 -15.15 21.42
C ASP A 370 17.10 -14.33 20.30
N LEU A 371 16.88 -14.70 19.03
CA LEU A 371 17.34 -13.94 17.87
C LEU A 371 16.70 -12.55 17.82
N LYS A 372 15.45 -12.39 18.26
CA LYS A 372 14.81 -11.07 18.41
C LYS A 372 15.49 -10.20 19.47
N ILE A 373 15.96 -10.79 20.57
CA ILE A 373 16.69 -10.08 21.62
C ILE A 373 18.09 -9.71 21.11
N TRP A 374 18.76 -10.65 20.46
CA TRP A 374 20.08 -10.46 19.86
C TRP A 374 20.07 -9.34 18.80
N SER A 375 19.11 -9.36 17.87
CA SER A 375 19.04 -8.38 16.78
C SER A 375 18.79 -6.95 17.29
N ARG A 376 18.09 -6.78 18.42
CA ARG A 376 17.88 -5.47 19.06
C ARG A 376 19.13 -4.87 19.68
N LYS A 377 20.18 -5.66 19.91
CA LYS A 377 21.48 -5.16 20.40
C LYS A 377 22.32 -4.56 19.27
N LYS A 378 21.96 -4.82 18.00
CA LYS A 378 22.68 -4.31 16.83
C LYS A 378 22.25 -2.87 16.56
N LYS A 379 23.23 -2.01 16.27
CA LYS A 379 22.97 -0.63 15.86
C LYS A 379 22.35 -0.61 14.45
N PRO A 380 21.49 0.37 14.13
CA PRO A 380 21.02 0.59 12.76
C PRO A 380 22.19 0.72 11.77
N ILE A 381 22.07 0.13 10.57
CA ILE A 381 23.15 0.10 9.57
C ILE A 381 23.53 1.53 9.14
N ASN A 382 22.54 2.41 8.95
CA ASN A 382 22.74 3.81 8.58
C ASN A 382 23.53 4.61 9.63
N GLU A 383 23.27 4.40 10.92
CA GLU A 383 24.03 5.05 11.99
C GLU A 383 25.49 4.59 12.02
N GLN A 384 25.73 3.29 11.75
CA GLN A 384 27.07 2.74 11.66
C GLN A 384 27.83 3.28 10.44
N LEU A 385 27.17 3.40 9.28
CA LEU A 385 27.75 3.99 8.07
C LEU A 385 28.16 5.45 8.32
N ALA A 386 27.25 6.28 8.84
CA ALA A 386 27.55 7.68 9.16
C ALA A 386 28.73 7.82 10.14
N THR A 387 28.81 6.93 11.13
CA THR A 387 29.94 6.92 12.09
C THR A 387 31.27 6.57 11.41
N LEU A 388 31.29 5.60 10.49
CA LEU A 388 32.50 5.25 9.75
C LEU A 388 32.92 6.35 8.77
N GLU A 389 31.97 6.98 8.10
CA GLU A 389 32.21 8.12 7.21
C GLU A 389 32.84 9.29 7.98
N ASP A 390 32.30 9.63 9.16
CA ASP A 390 32.84 10.68 10.03
C ASP A 390 34.26 10.35 10.55
N GLN A 391 34.51 9.09 10.93
CA GLN A 391 35.85 8.63 11.33
C GLN A 391 36.86 8.70 10.18
N LEU A 392 36.45 8.30 8.98
CA LEU A 392 37.29 8.34 7.79
C LEU A 392 37.61 9.79 7.41
N LEU A 393 36.61 10.68 7.44
CA LEU A 393 36.78 12.10 7.19
C LEU A 393 37.71 12.74 8.24
N THR A 394 37.54 12.38 9.51
CA THR A 394 38.43 12.85 10.59
C THR A 394 39.88 12.44 10.34
N GLN A 395 40.13 11.21 9.88
CA GLN A 395 41.48 10.75 9.52
C GLN A 395 42.05 11.46 8.28
N GLN A 396 41.20 11.78 7.30
CA GLN A 396 41.62 12.46 6.06
C GLN A 396 41.84 13.97 6.25
N ASN A 397 41.21 14.58 7.26
CA ASN A 397 41.41 15.98 7.63
C ASN A 397 42.72 16.22 8.42
N LEU A 398 43.40 15.16 8.86
CA LEU A 398 44.74 15.28 9.43
C LEU A 398 45.76 15.61 8.34
N SER A 399 46.87 16.24 8.73
CA SER A 399 47.99 16.47 7.82
C SER A 399 48.49 15.14 7.22
N PRO A 400 48.93 15.11 5.94
CA PRO A 400 49.31 13.86 5.26
C PRO A 400 50.27 12.97 6.05
N ASP A 401 51.22 13.57 6.78
CA ASP A 401 52.22 12.85 7.58
C ASP A 401 51.64 12.22 8.87
N GLN A 402 50.46 12.68 9.30
CA GLN A 402 49.73 12.19 10.48
C GLN A 402 48.60 11.22 10.12
N GLN A 403 48.36 10.98 8.82
CA GLN A 403 47.32 10.08 8.36
C GLN A 403 47.71 8.62 8.59
N ASN A 404 46.80 7.84 9.19
CA ASN A 404 47.00 6.41 9.30
C ASN A 404 46.30 5.66 8.16
N HIS A 405 47.04 5.38 7.09
CA HIS A 405 46.52 4.66 5.92
C HIS A 405 46.02 3.24 6.23
N SER A 406 46.59 2.56 7.22
CA SER A 406 46.11 1.22 7.61
C SER A 406 44.75 1.27 8.32
N LEU A 407 44.53 2.31 9.14
CA LEU A 407 43.24 2.59 9.74
C LEU A 407 42.21 2.99 8.68
N GLN A 408 42.58 3.87 7.74
CA GLN A 408 41.70 4.24 6.62
C GLN A 408 41.28 3.01 5.81
N ALA A 409 42.22 2.12 5.45
CA ALA A 409 41.89 0.88 4.74
C ALA A 409 40.93 -0.02 5.53
N THR A 410 41.10 -0.10 6.85
CA THR A 410 40.20 -0.85 7.75
C THR A 410 38.81 -0.23 7.80
N LEU A 411 38.71 1.10 7.92
CA LEU A 411 37.45 1.83 7.91
C LEU A 411 36.72 1.66 6.57
N THR A 412 37.44 1.75 5.45
CA THR A 412 36.90 1.51 4.10
C THR A 412 36.40 0.08 3.94
N GLN A 413 37.11 -0.92 4.45
CA GLN A 413 36.65 -2.31 4.41
C GLN A 413 35.39 -2.51 5.26
N ASN A 414 35.37 -1.98 6.48
CA ASN A 414 34.18 -2.04 7.35
C ASN A 414 32.97 -1.35 6.70
N HIS A 415 33.21 -0.24 6.00
CA HIS A 415 32.18 0.46 5.23
C HIS A 415 31.65 -0.41 4.09
N HIS A 416 32.52 -1.11 3.34
CA HIS A 416 32.10 -2.06 2.30
C HIS A 416 31.26 -3.21 2.86
N ASP A 417 31.64 -3.74 4.03
CA ASP A 417 30.91 -4.82 4.70
C ASP A 417 29.51 -4.35 5.13
N LEU A 418 29.37 -3.12 5.65
CA LEU A 418 28.07 -2.54 6.00
C LEU A 418 27.20 -2.29 4.76
N LEU A 419 27.77 -1.80 3.66
CA LEU A 419 27.03 -1.66 2.40
C LEU A 419 26.52 -3.00 1.87
N THR A 420 27.28 -4.08 2.08
CA THR A 420 26.86 -5.44 1.72
C THR A 420 25.65 -5.88 2.56
N LYS A 421 25.65 -5.56 3.87
CA LYS A 421 24.50 -5.82 4.75
C LYS A 421 23.27 -5.02 4.33
N ASP A 422 23.45 -3.75 3.99
CA ASP A 422 22.37 -2.87 3.54
C ASP A 422 21.75 -3.36 2.22
N ALA A 423 22.60 -3.76 1.27
CA ALA A 423 22.15 -4.37 0.02
C ALA A 423 21.30 -5.62 0.26
N GLU A 424 21.71 -6.51 1.18
CA GLU A 424 20.95 -7.71 1.53
C GLU A 424 19.61 -7.37 2.21
N TYR A 425 19.59 -6.38 3.10
CA TYR A 425 18.38 -5.86 3.74
C TYR A 425 17.34 -5.36 2.72
N HIS A 426 17.80 -4.61 1.71
CA HIS A 426 16.96 -4.09 0.64
C HIS A 426 16.53 -5.18 -0.35
N ARG A 427 17.43 -6.10 -0.70
CA ARG A 427 17.17 -7.23 -1.60
C ARG A 427 16.04 -8.11 -1.10
N GLN A 428 16.00 -8.40 0.20
CA GLN A 428 14.94 -9.19 0.83
C GLN A 428 13.56 -8.51 0.75
N ARG A 429 13.50 -7.18 0.76
CA ARG A 429 12.25 -6.40 0.72
C ARG A 429 11.70 -6.21 -0.67
N VAL A 430 12.56 -5.89 -1.63
CA VAL A 430 12.18 -5.52 -3.00
C VAL A 430 11.69 -6.72 -3.81
N LYS A 431 12.12 -7.95 -3.47
CA LYS A 431 11.77 -9.22 -4.14
C LYS A 431 11.90 -9.21 -5.69
N LYS A 432 12.56 -8.21 -6.29
CA LYS A 432 12.83 -8.06 -7.73
C LYS A 432 14.31 -8.28 -8.01
N LEU A 433 14.64 -9.47 -8.48
CA LEU A 433 16.01 -9.94 -8.70
C LEU A 433 16.83 -9.08 -9.68
N TRP A 434 16.18 -8.46 -10.68
CA TRP A 434 16.86 -7.64 -11.70
C TRP A 434 17.33 -6.29 -11.15
N ALA A 435 16.54 -5.66 -10.27
CA ALA A 435 16.87 -4.37 -9.68
C ALA A 435 18.09 -4.46 -8.74
N THR A 436 18.28 -5.62 -8.10
CA THR A 436 19.34 -5.84 -7.10
C THR A 436 20.68 -6.25 -7.70
N LYS A 437 20.75 -6.55 -9.01
CA LYS A 437 21.98 -7.01 -9.69
C LYS A 437 22.65 -5.93 -10.56
N GLY A 438 21.94 -4.85 -10.88
CA GLY A 438 22.44 -3.79 -11.77
C GLY A 438 23.17 -2.66 -11.04
N ASP A 439 22.60 -2.17 -9.95
CA ASP A 439 23.17 -1.05 -9.17
C ASP A 439 22.78 -1.17 -7.69
N ARG A 440 23.67 -0.81 -6.76
CA ARG A 440 23.41 -0.75 -5.31
C ARG A 440 22.52 0.45 -4.96
N ASN A 441 21.47 0.72 -5.73
CA ASN A 441 20.61 1.87 -5.56
C ASN A 441 19.59 1.63 -4.42
N THR A 442 20.01 2.01 -3.21
CA THR A 442 19.22 1.92 -1.96
C THR A 442 17.98 2.81 -2.01
N ILE A 443 18.03 3.95 -2.70
CA ILE A 443 16.89 4.86 -2.90
C ILE A 443 15.80 4.19 -3.73
N PHE A 444 16.15 3.63 -4.90
CA PHE A 444 15.21 2.89 -5.73
C PHE A 444 14.58 1.72 -4.96
N SER A 445 15.40 1.00 -4.19
CA SER A 445 14.94 -0.12 -3.38
C SER A 445 14.01 0.30 -2.25
N SER A 446 14.28 1.44 -1.61
CA SER A 446 13.43 2.05 -0.58
C SER A 446 12.09 2.51 -1.16
N MET A 447 12.11 3.19 -2.32
CA MET A 447 10.91 3.61 -3.04
C MET A 447 10.04 2.42 -3.45
N GLN A 448 10.66 1.37 -3.99
CA GLN A 448 9.96 0.16 -4.41
C GLN A 448 9.36 -0.61 -3.20
N SER A 449 10.09 -0.65 -2.08
CA SER A 449 9.58 -1.25 -0.83
C SER A 449 8.38 -0.47 -0.29
N SER A 450 8.45 0.86 -0.28
CA SER A 450 7.34 1.73 0.12
C SER A 450 6.10 1.53 -0.77
N LYS A 451 6.30 1.43 -2.09
CA LYS A 451 5.23 1.11 -3.04
C LYS A 451 4.59 -0.26 -2.76
N GLU A 452 5.40 -1.29 -2.47
CA GLU A 452 4.89 -2.61 -2.15
C GLU A 452 4.12 -2.63 -0.84
N LEU A 453 4.58 -1.92 0.20
CA LEU A 453 3.85 -1.79 1.46
C LEU A 453 2.45 -1.18 1.27
N VAL A 454 2.33 -0.19 0.38
CA VAL A 454 1.04 0.41 0.01
C VAL A 454 0.19 -0.56 -0.81
N THR A 455 0.79 -1.31 -1.73
CA THR A 455 0.06 -2.20 -2.64
C THR A 455 -0.41 -3.50 -1.97
N ILE A 456 0.30 -4.02 -0.96
CA ILE A 456 0.01 -5.32 -0.33
C ILE A 456 -1.10 -5.23 0.74
N LYS A 457 -1.55 -4.02 1.08
CA LYS A 457 -2.52 -3.82 2.15
C LYS A 457 -3.92 -4.32 1.76
N ILE A 458 -4.43 -5.29 2.51
CA ILE A 458 -5.82 -5.74 2.43
C ILE A 458 -6.65 -4.89 3.39
N ALA A 459 -7.58 -4.10 2.87
CA ALA A 459 -8.41 -3.21 3.70
C ALA A 459 -9.56 -3.96 4.38
N PHE A 460 -10.19 -4.90 3.67
CA PHE A 460 -11.20 -5.79 4.20
C PHE A 460 -11.33 -7.05 3.31
N LEU A 461 -11.90 -8.10 3.86
CA LEU A 461 -12.36 -9.28 3.12
C LEU A 461 -13.88 -9.37 3.19
N ILE A 462 -14.47 -10.13 2.28
CA ILE A 462 -15.87 -10.55 2.39
C ILE A 462 -15.84 -12.01 2.81
N ASP A 463 -16.50 -12.33 3.94
CA ASP A 463 -16.62 -13.70 4.41
C ASP A 463 -17.59 -14.53 3.55
N GLU A 464 -17.71 -15.82 3.84
CA GLU A 464 -18.63 -16.73 3.15
C GLU A 464 -20.12 -16.38 3.32
N HIS A 465 -20.44 -15.53 4.29
CA HIS A 465 -21.79 -15.04 4.58
C HIS A 465 -22.06 -13.66 3.96
N GLY A 466 -21.11 -13.08 3.22
CA GLY A 466 -21.25 -11.78 2.57
C GLY A 466 -20.94 -10.58 3.47
N ASN A 467 -20.44 -10.78 4.68
CA ASN A 467 -20.08 -9.68 5.59
C ASN A 467 -18.69 -9.14 5.29
N SER A 468 -18.53 -7.82 5.38
CA SER A 468 -17.23 -7.15 5.27
C SER A 468 -16.47 -7.23 6.60
N VAL A 469 -15.29 -7.84 6.54
CA VAL A 469 -14.40 -8.08 7.68
C VAL A 469 -13.12 -7.26 7.50
N ALA A 470 -12.93 -6.24 8.34
CA ALA A 470 -11.78 -5.32 8.27
C ALA A 470 -10.75 -5.53 9.40
N SER A 471 -11.07 -6.34 10.42
CA SER A 471 -10.14 -6.60 11.51
C SER A 471 -8.96 -7.45 11.04
N PRO A 472 -7.70 -7.07 11.31
CA PRO A 472 -6.53 -7.86 10.94
C PRO A 472 -6.57 -9.30 11.50
N GLN A 473 -7.12 -9.48 12.69
CA GLN A 473 -7.24 -10.81 13.32
C GLN A 473 -8.26 -11.68 12.60
N GLU A 474 -9.42 -11.10 12.24
CA GLU A 474 -10.49 -11.83 11.56
C GLU A 474 -10.08 -12.16 10.13
N ILE A 475 -9.43 -11.21 9.42
CA ILE A 475 -8.80 -11.46 8.11
C ILE A 475 -7.81 -12.62 8.19
N ALA A 476 -6.91 -12.62 9.19
CA ALA A 476 -5.94 -13.69 9.38
C ALA A 476 -6.63 -15.05 9.65
N ASN A 477 -7.72 -15.05 10.42
CA ASN A 477 -8.50 -16.26 10.69
C ASN A 477 -9.16 -16.80 9.41
N ILE A 478 -9.73 -15.93 8.57
CA ILE A 478 -10.32 -16.31 7.27
C ILE A 478 -9.27 -16.95 6.37
N PHE A 479 -8.10 -16.33 6.23
CA PHE A 479 -6.99 -16.89 5.45
C PHE A 479 -6.53 -18.24 6.01
N THR A 480 -6.38 -18.34 7.32
CA THR A 480 -5.95 -19.57 7.98
C THR A 480 -6.98 -20.67 7.74
N ALA A 481 -8.27 -20.41 7.93
CA ALA A 481 -9.34 -21.37 7.68
C ALA A 481 -9.38 -21.80 6.22
N TYR A 482 -9.31 -20.85 5.27
CA TYR A 482 -9.32 -21.12 3.85
C TYR A 482 -8.17 -22.03 3.42
N PHE A 483 -6.93 -21.67 3.75
CA PHE A 483 -5.76 -22.47 3.38
C PHE A 483 -5.69 -23.77 4.17
N THR A 484 -6.14 -23.79 5.44
CA THR A 484 -6.25 -25.04 6.19
C THR A 484 -7.19 -25.97 5.45
N HIS A 485 -8.42 -25.56 5.14
CA HIS A 485 -9.38 -26.36 4.36
C HIS A 485 -8.81 -26.82 3.00
N LEU A 486 -8.14 -25.93 2.26
CA LEU A 486 -7.53 -26.24 0.96
C LEU A 486 -6.42 -27.31 1.06
N PHE A 487 -5.64 -27.31 2.14
CA PHE A 487 -4.52 -28.24 2.34
C PHE A 487 -4.84 -29.43 3.26
N THR A 488 -5.97 -29.40 3.98
CA THR A 488 -6.48 -30.51 4.81
C THR A 488 -7.57 -31.32 4.13
N THR A 489 -7.95 -30.99 2.88
CA THR A 489 -8.84 -31.84 2.09
C THR A 489 -8.09 -33.11 1.70
N GLN A 490 -8.07 -34.07 2.61
CA GLN A 490 -7.78 -35.47 2.33
C GLN A 490 -9.08 -36.15 1.86
N LEU A 491 -8.97 -36.83 0.72
CA LEU A 491 -9.79 -37.95 0.23
C LEU A 491 -11.01 -38.26 1.11
N SER A 492 -12.16 -37.69 0.77
CA SER A 492 -13.42 -38.20 1.27
C SER A 492 -13.68 -39.56 0.63
N ASP A 493 -13.41 -40.62 1.38
CA ASP A 493 -14.03 -41.94 1.20
C ASP A 493 -15.56 -41.79 1.34
N ALA A 494 -16.23 -41.41 0.25
CA ALA A 494 -17.67 -41.56 0.10
C ALA A 494 -18.07 -41.46 -1.38
N ASN A 495 -18.44 -42.62 -1.93
CA ASN A 495 -19.23 -42.82 -3.14
C ASN A 495 -18.56 -42.53 -4.49
N ASN A 496 -17.98 -43.62 -5.03
CA ASN A 496 -18.21 -44.06 -6.40
C ASN A 496 -19.64 -43.73 -6.85
N HIS A 497 -19.81 -42.64 -7.61
CA HIS A 497 -20.44 -42.65 -8.93
C HIS A 497 -20.51 -41.22 -9.49
N TYR A 498 -20.11 -41.12 -10.77
CA TYR A 498 -20.15 -39.95 -11.64
C TYR A 498 -19.04 -38.91 -11.42
N ILE A 499 -17.92 -39.08 -12.13
CA ILE A 499 -17.47 -38.16 -13.20
C ILE A 499 -16.44 -38.94 -14.03
N HIS A 500 -16.85 -39.29 -15.26
CA HIS A 500 -15.97 -39.79 -16.29
C HIS A 500 -15.23 -38.60 -16.91
N ASN A 501 -13.94 -38.78 -17.16
CA ASN A 501 -13.05 -37.93 -17.95
C ASN A 501 -12.62 -36.62 -17.29
N HIS A 502 -11.54 -36.68 -16.49
CA HIS A 502 -10.27 -35.99 -16.74
C HIS A 502 -9.20 -36.74 -15.91
N GLN A 503 -8.58 -37.75 -16.52
CA GLN A 503 -7.41 -38.42 -15.92
C GLN A 503 -6.22 -37.45 -15.94
N VAL A 504 -6.08 -36.65 -14.89
CA VAL A 504 -4.76 -36.38 -14.34
C VAL A 504 -4.71 -37.16 -13.03
N THR A 505 -4.51 -38.47 -13.17
CA THR A 505 -4.10 -39.29 -12.04
C THR A 505 -2.71 -38.80 -11.67
N ILE A 506 -2.60 -37.95 -10.66
CA ILE A 506 -1.33 -37.81 -9.93
C ILE A 506 -1.18 -39.14 -9.20
N THR A 507 -0.61 -40.13 -9.86
CA THR A 507 -0.15 -41.39 -9.28
C THR A 507 1.23 -41.20 -8.65
N ASP A 508 1.39 -40.16 -7.83
CA ASP A 508 2.38 -40.27 -6.79
C ASP A 508 1.58 -40.59 -5.54
N GLU A 509 1.74 -41.83 -5.07
CA GLU A 509 1.53 -42.12 -3.66
C GLU A 509 2.25 -41.00 -2.90
N PHE A 510 1.51 -40.08 -2.27
CA PHE A 510 2.06 -39.31 -1.18
C PHE A 510 2.39 -40.35 -0.12
N THR A 511 3.57 -40.95 -0.24
CA THR A 511 4.07 -41.87 0.74
C THR A 511 4.09 -41.10 2.04
N MET A 512 3.37 -41.62 3.02
CA MET A 512 3.58 -41.35 4.44
C MET A 512 5.03 -41.66 4.91
N SER A 513 5.97 -41.86 3.97
CA SER A 513 7.39 -42.01 4.22
C SER A 513 7.97 -40.66 4.64
N VAL A 514 8.65 -40.66 5.78
CA VAL A 514 9.53 -39.57 6.15
C VAL A 514 10.56 -39.40 5.03
N SER A 515 10.57 -38.24 4.37
CA SER A 515 11.56 -37.90 3.35
C SER A 515 12.97 -38.12 3.88
N ASP A 516 13.87 -38.60 3.02
CA ASP A 516 15.28 -38.79 3.40
C ASP A 516 15.91 -37.45 3.81
N GLU A 517 16.82 -37.44 4.79
CA GLU A 517 17.46 -36.20 5.26
C GLU A 517 18.20 -35.50 4.11
N GLN A 518 18.77 -36.28 3.20
CA GLN A 518 19.45 -35.78 2.01
C GLN A 518 18.47 -35.14 1.01
N GLU A 519 17.30 -35.76 0.81
CA GLU A 519 16.23 -35.21 -0.03
C GLU A 519 15.71 -33.87 0.52
N LEU A 520 15.49 -33.79 1.84
CA LEU A 520 15.09 -32.55 2.51
C LEU A 520 16.15 -31.46 2.36
N PHE A 521 17.43 -31.82 2.48
CA PHE A 521 18.53 -30.88 2.31
C PHE A 521 18.66 -30.36 0.88
N ASP A 522 18.48 -31.23 -0.11
CA ASP A 522 18.54 -30.85 -1.52
C ASP A 522 17.32 -30.00 -1.94
N LEU A 523 16.13 -30.30 -1.40
CA LEU A 523 14.96 -29.44 -1.56
C LEU A 523 15.19 -28.05 -0.95
N LEU A 524 15.72 -27.98 0.28
CA LEU A 524 16.06 -26.71 0.93
C LEU A 524 17.07 -25.87 0.14
N LYS A 525 18.04 -26.50 -0.54
CA LYS A 525 18.99 -25.78 -1.42
C LYS A 525 18.32 -25.19 -2.66
N GLN A 526 17.36 -25.90 -3.23
CA GLN A 526 16.61 -25.47 -4.42
C GLN A 526 15.64 -24.33 -4.10
N MET A 527 15.16 -24.23 -2.85
CA MET A 527 14.29 -23.14 -2.43
C MET A 527 14.95 -21.77 -2.51
N LYS A 528 14.16 -20.78 -2.95
CA LYS A 528 14.56 -19.37 -2.98
C LYS A 528 14.76 -18.84 -1.56
N ARG A 529 15.84 -18.09 -1.32
CA ARG A 529 16.22 -17.58 0.00
C ARG A 529 15.24 -16.55 0.58
N ASP A 530 14.65 -15.71 -0.26
CA ASP A 530 13.84 -14.54 0.17
C ASP A 530 12.32 -14.79 0.17
N VAL A 531 11.94 -16.06 0.27
CA VAL A 531 10.53 -16.44 0.40
C VAL A 531 10.00 -15.99 1.76
N SER A 532 8.69 -15.70 1.80
CA SER A 532 8.03 -15.26 3.03
C SER A 532 8.23 -16.29 4.16
N PRO A 533 8.54 -15.83 5.39
CA PRO A 533 8.77 -16.73 6.51
C PRO A 533 7.47 -17.43 6.96
N GLY A 534 7.62 -18.58 7.62
CA GLY A 534 6.52 -19.28 8.26
C GLY A 534 6.01 -18.58 9.53
N ARG A 535 5.12 -19.24 10.28
CA ARG A 535 4.53 -18.70 11.52
C ARG A 535 5.57 -18.39 12.60
N ASP A 536 6.71 -19.07 12.57
CA ASP A 536 7.85 -18.87 13.46
C ASP A 536 8.70 -17.63 13.11
N GLY A 537 8.50 -17.06 11.92
CA GLY A 537 9.26 -15.91 11.44
C GLY A 537 10.62 -16.25 10.83
N LEU A 538 10.97 -17.54 10.71
CA LEU A 538 12.20 -18.02 10.08
C LEU A 538 11.96 -18.24 8.59
N ASN A 539 12.95 -17.92 7.75
CA ASN A 539 12.85 -18.04 6.30
C ASN A 539 13.83 -19.10 5.75
N VAL A 540 13.75 -19.36 4.44
CA VAL A 540 14.63 -20.33 3.77
C VAL A 540 16.11 -20.00 3.93
N ALA A 541 16.49 -18.72 3.95
CA ALA A 541 17.88 -18.32 4.16
C ALA A 541 18.40 -18.76 5.54
N PHE A 542 17.57 -18.66 6.58
CA PHE A 542 17.89 -19.20 7.89
C PHE A 542 18.11 -20.71 7.84
N TYR A 543 17.15 -21.49 7.31
CA TYR A 543 17.27 -22.94 7.27
C TYR A 543 18.48 -23.39 6.45
N ARG A 544 18.78 -22.74 5.32
CA ARG A 544 19.99 -23.06 4.55
C ARG A 544 21.30 -22.78 5.30
N ALA A 545 21.32 -21.77 6.17
CA ALA A 545 22.50 -21.42 6.96
C ALA A 545 22.62 -22.24 8.26
N ALA A 546 21.50 -22.77 8.78
CA ALA A 546 21.43 -23.51 10.02
C ALA A 546 21.35 -25.05 9.85
N CYS A 547 20.82 -25.54 8.72
CA CYS A 547 20.74 -26.97 8.38
C CYS A 547 22.03 -27.65 7.86
N PRO A 548 23.24 -27.04 7.80
CA PRO A 548 24.47 -27.84 7.65
C PRO A 548 24.84 -28.71 8.87
N TYR A 549 24.00 -28.75 9.91
CA TYR A 549 24.22 -29.53 11.13
C TYR A 549 23.26 -30.73 11.13
N PRO A 550 23.74 -31.93 10.71
CA PRO A 550 24.81 -32.64 11.40
C PRO A 550 25.89 -33.19 10.45
N GLN A 551 27.08 -32.58 10.41
CA GLN A 551 28.27 -33.30 9.95
C GLN A 551 29.08 -33.77 11.17
N LYS A 552 29.07 -35.09 11.35
CA LYS A 552 29.93 -35.92 12.20
C LYS A 552 29.62 -35.93 13.72
N GLN A 553 28.98 -37.02 14.15
CA GLN A 553 29.58 -37.85 15.19
C GLN A 553 30.30 -39.02 14.54
#